data_AF-A0A7S2CIN7-F1
#
_entry.id   AF-A0A7S2CIN7-F1
#
_cell.length_a   1.000
_cell.length_b   1.000
_cell.length_c   1.000
_cell.angle_alpha   90.00
_cell.angle_beta   90.00
_cell.angle_gamma   90.00
#
_symmetry.space_group_name_H-M   'P 1'
#
loop_
_entity.id
_entity.type
_entity.pdbx_description
1 polymer ?
#
loop_
_entity_poly.entity_id
_entity_poly.type
_entity_poly.pdbx_seq_one_letter_code
_entity_poly.pdbx_strand_id
1 'polypeptide(L)'
;EVILPRAKRENSQAFKEKEMQDPKLLTVLDQYKLRMREWFDKKTADDESGTKMGIISDNLMFEEWQRVCDRQDIVGEWEVEQMSEITGDESTRGNIKCRLSIPTANKCFMDSQKSSQLSLGDLAAGQADEASDSSTLDFEEWCECVARTACAKYSSIKQMDAAQRVKAFLQNFFGEATEEDCMRQATYIRAVRYDHSESQPLKDESPEEHAAFLAE
;
A
#
# COMPACT_ATOMS: atom_id res chain seq x y z
N GLU A 1 26.61 16.52 14.45
CA GLU A 1 25.38 15.82 14.02
C GLU A 1 25.70 15.06 12.75
N VAL A 2 25.84 13.73 12.83
CA VAL A 2 26.22 12.90 11.67
C VAL A 2 24.95 12.59 10.89
N ILE A 3 24.63 13.43 9.91
CA ILE A 3 23.46 13.26 9.06
C ILE A 3 23.77 12.18 8.03
N LEU A 4 23.13 11.01 8.17
CA LEU A 4 23.27 9.89 7.22
C LEU A 4 22.66 10.28 5.85
N PRO A 5 23.46 10.39 4.77
CA PRO A 5 23.01 10.95 3.48
C PRO A 5 21.99 10.10 2.72
N ARG A 6 21.74 8.87 3.16
CA ARG A 6 20.86 7.88 2.50
C ARG A 6 19.64 7.48 3.33
N ALA A 7 19.36 8.18 4.43
CA ALA A 7 18.10 7.97 5.13
C ALA A 7 16.96 8.39 4.19
N LYS A 8 16.09 7.43 3.83
CA LYS A 8 14.91 7.66 3.00
C LYS A 8 13.96 8.58 3.77
N ARG A 9 14.14 9.89 3.61
CA ARG A 9 13.25 10.93 4.14
C ARG A 9 12.06 11.01 3.21
N GLU A 10 11.13 10.06 3.34
CA GLU A 10 9.80 10.33 2.80
C GLU A 10 9.19 11.43 3.66
N ASN A 11 9.08 12.62 3.07
CA ASN A 11 8.42 13.76 3.70
C ASN A 11 6.92 13.46 3.67
N SER A 12 6.24 13.44 4.82
CA SER A 12 4.81 13.12 4.91
C SER A 12 3.98 14.00 3.97
N GLN A 13 4.40 15.24 3.76
CA GLN A 13 3.79 16.15 2.80
C GLN A 13 3.94 15.68 1.33
N ALA A 14 5.09 15.12 0.95
CA ALA A 14 5.31 14.63 -0.41
C ALA A 14 4.41 13.45 -0.78
N PHE A 15 4.07 12.58 0.20
CA PHE A 15 3.10 11.51 -0.02
C PHE A 15 1.69 12.05 -0.25
N LYS A 16 1.27 13.05 0.54
CA LYS A 16 -0.03 13.73 0.38
C LYS A 16 -0.16 14.41 -0.98
N GLU A 17 0.89 15.09 -1.43
CA GLU A 17 0.88 15.82 -2.70
C GLU A 17 0.97 14.90 -3.93
N LYS A 18 1.62 13.74 -3.80
CA LYS A 18 1.85 12.82 -4.92
C LYS A 18 0.84 11.69 -4.98
N GLU A 19 0.78 10.87 -3.93
CA GLU A 19 0.03 9.61 -3.94
C GLU A 19 -1.45 9.85 -3.59
N MET A 20 -1.74 10.74 -2.63
CA MET A 20 -3.13 11.07 -2.26
C MET A 20 -3.83 12.00 -3.28
N GLN A 21 -3.15 12.41 -4.34
CA GLN A 21 -3.74 13.12 -5.49
C GLN A 21 -3.87 12.22 -6.73
N ASP A 22 -3.37 10.97 -6.68
CA ASP A 22 -3.46 10.05 -7.81
C ASP A 22 -4.92 9.60 -8.02
N PRO A 23 -5.54 9.90 -9.18
CA PRO A 23 -6.91 9.51 -9.48
C PRO A 23 -7.13 8.00 -9.37
N LYS A 24 -6.14 7.17 -9.71
CA LYS A 24 -6.26 5.71 -9.62
C LYS A 24 -6.35 5.26 -8.18
N LEU A 25 -5.52 5.82 -7.30
CA LEU A 25 -5.53 5.50 -5.87
C LEU A 25 -6.83 5.96 -5.23
N LEU A 26 -7.27 7.19 -5.53
CA LEU A 26 -8.55 7.72 -5.03
C LEU A 26 -9.73 6.87 -5.47
N THR A 27 -9.72 6.35 -6.70
CA THR A 27 -10.76 5.42 -7.19
C THR A 27 -10.81 4.13 -6.36
N VAL A 28 -9.65 3.58 -5.99
CA VAL A 28 -9.59 2.39 -5.13
C VAL A 28 -10.12 2.69 -3.73
N LEU A 29 -9.73 3.82 -3.14
CA LEU A 29 -10.24 4.23 -1.83
C LEU A 29 -11.77 4.43 -1.87
N ASP A 30 -12.30 5.04 -2.93
CA ASP A 30 -13.74 5.25 -3.09
C ASP A 30 -14.52 3.93 -3.19
N GLN A 31 -13.99 2.94 -3.94
CA GLN A 31 -14.58 1.61 -4.05
C GLN A 31 -14.73 0.89 -2.71
N TYR A 32 -13.75 1.06 -1.81
CA TYR A 32 -13.75 0.45 -0.49
C TYR A 32 -14.30 1.36 0.62
N LYS A 33 -14.60 2.63 0.31
CA LYS A 33 -14.92 3.68 1.30
C LYS A 33 -16.06 3.30 2.24
N LEU A 34 -17.13 2.71 1.71
CA LEU A 34 -18.27 2.28 2.53
C LEU A 34 -17.85 1.23 3.56
N ARG A 35 -17.14 0.18 3.12
CA ARG A 35 -16.67 -0.90 4.00
C ARG A 35 -15.62 -0.44 4.98
N MET A 36 -14.74 0.46 4.54
CA MET A 36 -13.77 1.13 5.39
C MET A 36 -14.47 1.95 6.47
N ARG A 37 -15.52 2.71 6.12
CA ARG A 37 -16.30 3.50 7.07
C ARG A 37 -17.02 2.60 8.08
N GLU A 38 -17.72 1.58 7.61
CA GLU A 38 -18.40 0.60 8.48
C GLU A 38 -17.43 -0.08 9.45
N TRP A 39 -16.24 -0.46 8.97
CA TRP A 39 -15.20 -1.03 9.82
C TRP A 39 -14.70 -0.01 10.85
N PHE A 40 -14.41 1.21 10.41
CA PHE A 40 -13.90 2.29 11.26
C PHE A 40 -14.90 2.61 12.38
N ASP A 41 -16.17 2.80 12.03
CA ASP A 41 -17.24 3.14 12.99
C ASP A 41 -17.46 2.04 14.00
N LYS A 42 -17.46 0.79 13.52
CA LYS A 42 -17.54 -0.36 14.42
C LYS A 42 -16.35 -0.38 15.39
N LYS A 43 -15.15 -0.07 14.90
CA LYS A 43 -13.94 -0.10 15.73
C LYS A 43 -13.84 1.02 16.75
N THR A 44 -14.23 2.23 16.36
CA THR A 44 -14.26 3.37 17.29
C THR A 44 -15.44 3.29 18.26
N ALA A 45 -16.49 2.53 17.93
CA ALA A 45 -17.63 2.28 18.83
C ALA A 45 -17.46 1.05 19.75
N ASP A 46 -16.69 0.03 19.36
CA ASP A 46 -16.42 -1.18 20.15
C ASP A 46 -15.38 -0.88 21.27
N ASP A 47 -15.80 -0.14 22.29
CA ASP A 47 -15.01 0.31 23.45
C ASP A 47 -14.65 -0.82 24.45
N GLU A 48 -14.93 -2.10 24.12
CA GLU A 48 -14.67 -3.24 25.01
C GLU A 48 -13.18 -3.56 25.17
N SER A 49 -12.33 -3.07 24.27
CA SER A 49 -10.88 -3.24 24.38
C SER A 49 -10.20 -1.97 24.88
N GLY A 50 -10.46 -1.59 26.12
CA GLY A 50 -9.44 -1.08 27.02
C GLY A 50 -8.78 0.27 26.71
N THR A 51 -9.56 1.35 26.59
CA THR A 51 -9.11 2.57 27.25
C THR A 51 -9.33 2.41 28.74
N LYS A 52 -8.31 2.65 29.57
CA LYS A 52 -8.45 2.72 31.04
C LYS A 52 -9.41 3.83 31.51
N MET A 53 -9.99 4.59 30.58
CA MET A 53 -10.67 5.86 30.81
C MET A 53 -12.10 5.94 30.24
N GLY A 54 -12.61 4.92 29.52
CA GLY A 54 -13.98 4.95 28.98
C GLY A 54 -14.25 6.16 28.08
N ILE A 55 -13.24 6.57 27.31
CA ILE A 55 -13.32 7.73 26.42
C ILE A 55 -13.87 7.23 25.09
N ILE A 56 -15.17 7.40 24.88
CA ILE A 56 -15.80 7.24 23.57
C ILE A 56 -15.18 8.30 22.65
N SER A 57 -14.38 7.84 21.69
CA SER A 57 -13.70 8.69 20.70
C SER A 57 -14.18 8.31 19.32
N ASP A 58 -14.57 9.30 18.51
CA ASP A 58 -14.89 9.11 17.09
C ASP A 58 -13.62 8.90 16.22
N ASN A 59 -12.43 8.86 16.85
CA ASN A 59 -11.14 8.70 16.20
C ASN A 59 -10.47 7.39 16.63
N LEU A 60 -9.77 6.76 15.69
CA LEU A 60 -9.01 5.53 15.92
C LEU A 60 -7.75 5.83 16.74
N MET A 61 -7.58 5.17 17.88
CA MET A 61 -6.42 5.34 18.74
C MET A 61 -5.21 4.54 18.24
N PHE A 62 -4.02 5.01 18.59
CA PHE A 62 -2.77 4.35 18.23
C PHE A 62 -2.69 2.89 18.72
N GLU A 63 -3.05 2.64 19.99
CA GLU A 63 -3.04 1.28 20.54
C GLU A 63 -4.01 0.34 19.80
N GLU A 64 -5.18 0.86 19.40
CA GLU A 64 -6.17 0.09 18.66
C GLU A 64 -5.63 -0.29 17.28
N TRP A 65 -4.96 0.63 16.61
CA TRP A 65 -4.29 0.35 15.35
C TRP A 65 -3.23 -0.74 15.49
N GLN A 66 -2.40 -0.70 16.54
CA GLN A 66 -1.42 -1.75 16.81
C GLN A 66 -2.10 -3.11 17.03
N ARG A 67 -3.19 -3.15 17.79
CA ARG A 67 -3.97 -4.40 17.99
C ARG A 67 -4.59 -4.92 16.71
N VAL A 68 -5.02 -4.03 15.81
CA VAL A 68 -5.53 -4.40 14.48
C VAL A 68 -4.41 -5.01 13.64
N CYS A 69 -3.23 -4.38 13.63
CA CYS A 69 -2.04 -4.89 12.96
C CYS A 69 -1.66 -6.29 13.42
N ASP A 70 -1.70 -6.56 14.73
CA ASP A 70 -1.38 -7.86 15.30
C ASP A 70 -2.48 -8.90 15.07
N ARG A 71 -3.75 -8.54 15.23
CA ARG A 71 -4.88 -9.50 15.15
C ARG A 71 -5.26 -9.90 13.73
N GLN A 72 -5.08 -9.00 12.77
CA GLN A 72 -5.42 -9.28 11.37
C GLN A 72 -4.26 -9.90 10.58
N ASP A 73 -3.14 -10.21 11.24
CA ASP A 73 -1.95 -10.82 10.62
C ASP A 73 -1.45 -10.04 9.39
N ILE A 74 -1.68 -8.72 9.36
CA ILE A 74 -1.32 -7.87 8.23
C ILE A 74 0.16 -7.47 8.25
N VAL A 75 0.87 -7.78 9.35
CA VAL A 75 2.29 -7.53 9.61
C VAL A 75 3.06 -8.84 9.53
N GLY A 76 4.11 -8.88 8.72
CA GLY A 76 4.85 -10.10 8.44
C GLY A 76 5.80 -9.97 7.25
N GLU A 77 6.36 -11.10 6.83
CA GLU A 77 7.12 -11.25 5.59
C GLU A 77 6.49 -12.37 4.77
N TRP A 78 6.27 -12.09 3.49
CA TRP A 78 5.71 -13.05 2.54
C TRP A 78 6.62 -13.16 1.34
N GLU A 79 6.68 -14.37 0.77
CA GLU A 79 7.56 -14.70 -0.33
C GLU A 79 6.83 -15.60 -1.31
N VAL A 80 6.88 -15.25 -2.59
CA VAL A 80 6.33 -16.06 -3.68
C VAL A 80 7.39 -16.30 -4.75
N GLU A 81 7.36 -17.48 -5.35
CA GLU A 81 8.14 -17.78 -6.53
C GLU A 81 7.61 -16.98 -7.74
N GLN A 82 8.51 -16.45 -8.54
CA GLN A 82 8.14 -15.75 -9.76
C GLN A 82 7.69 -16.76 -10.82
N MET A 83 6.44 -16.66 -11.26
CA MET A 83 5.87 -17.56 -12.28
C MET A 83 5.65 -16.84 -13.62
N SER A 84 5.73 -17.60 -14.71
CA SER A 84 5.57 -17.12 -16.09
C SER A 84 4.76 -18.10 -16.94
N GLU A 85 3.98 -17.60 -17.89
CA GLU A 85 3.35 -18.41 -18.96
C GLU A 85 4.36 -18.84 -20.02
N ILE A 86 5.51 -18.17 -20.08
CA ILE A 86 6.54 -18.42 -21.09
C ILE A 86 7.39 -19.60 -20.62
N THR A 87 7.38 -20.69 -21.41
CA THR A 87 8.16 -21.89 -21.10
C THR A 87 9.65 -21.58 -21.19
N GLY A 88 10.40 -21.89 -20.12
CA GLY A 88 11.86 -21.70 -20.07
C GLY A 88 12.30 -20.27 -19.74
N ASP A 89 11.39 -19.40 -19.32
CA ASP A 89 11.70 -18.03 -18.94
C ASP A 89 12.63 -17.97 -17.71
N GLU A 90 13.86 -17.49 -17.91
CA GLU A 90 14.88 -17.43 -16.87
C GLU A 90 14.55 -16.43 -15.75
N SER A 91 13.61 -15.50 -15.98
CA SER A 91 13.15 -14.54 -14.97
C SER A 91 12.30 -15.19 -13.87
N THR A 92 11.86 -16.44 -14.05
CA THR A 92 11.16 -17.23 -13.01
C THR A 92 12.07 -17.74 -11.89
N ARG A 93 13.39 -17.66 -12.04
CA ARG A 93 14.37 -18.21 -11.08
C ARG A 93 14.50 -17.40 -9.76
N GLY A 94 13.65 -16.41 -9.55
CA GLY A 94 13.70 -15.50 -8.41
C GLY A 94 12.46 -15.59 -7.52
N ASN A 95 12.66 -15.29 -6.24
CA ASN A 95 11.55 -15.10 -5.31
C ASN A 95 11.28 -13.62 -5.10
N ILE A 96 10.00 -13.28 -5.05
CA ILE A 96 9.52 -11.93 -4.79
C ILE A 96 9.05 -11.88 -3.35
N LYS A 97 9.56 -10.90 -2.61
CA LYS A 97 9.25 -10.71 -1.19
C LYS A 97 8.50 -9.40 -0.95
N CYS A 98 7.54 -9.42 -0.06
CA CYS A 98 6.97 -8.20 0.54
C CYS A 98 7.03 -8.31 2.07
N ARG A 99 7.08 -7.17 2.75
CA ARG A 99 7.17 -7.15 4.21
C ARG A 99 6.49 -5.92 4.78
N LEU A 100 5.81 -6.12 5.90
CA LEU A 100 5.37 -5.04 6.76
C LEU A 100 5.84 -5.33 8.18
N SER A 101 6.38 -4.32 8.85
CA SER A 101 6.83 -4.44 10.24
C SER A 101 6.02 -3.51 11.13
N ILE A 102 5.84 -3.86 12.41
CA ILE A 102 5.15 -3.00 13.40
C ILE A 102 5.75 -1.59 13.42
N PRO A 103 7.09 -1.39 13.47
CA PRO A 103 7.66 -0.04 13.43
C PRO A 103 7.29 0.76 12.17
N THR A 104 7.15 0.07 11.03
CA THR A 104 6.72 0.71 9.77
C THR A 104 5.25 1.11 9.84
N ALA A 105 4.37 0.22 10.30
CA ALA A 105 2.94 0.53 10.47
C ALA A 105 2.73 1.66 11.48
N ASN A 106 3.48 1.68 12.58
CA ASN A 106 3.45 2.75 13.57
C ASN A 106 3.90 4.09 12.98
N LYS A 107 4.96 4.09 12.17
CA LYS A 107 5.41 5.29 11.47
C LYS A 107 4.34 5.80 10.50
N CYS A 108 3.70 4.91 9.74
CA CYS A 108 2.62 5.28 8.82
C CYS A 108 1.45 5.95 9.55
N PHE A 109 1.11 5.48 10.76
CA PHE A 109 0.08 6.10 11.60
C PHE A 109 0.47 7.53 12.01
N MET A 110 1.68 7.69 12.56
CA MET A 110 2.17 9.01 12.99
C MET A 110 2.28 10.01 11.83
N ASP A 111 2.72 9.54 10.65
CA ASP A 111 2.88 10.38 9.46
C ASP A 111 1.54 10.82 8.84
N SER A 112 0.44 10.14 9.15
CA SER A 112 -0.90 10.47 8.66
C SER A 112 -1.61 11.55 9.46
N GLN A 113 -1.17 11.80 10.71
CA GLN A 113 -1.76 12.86 11.55
C GLN A 113 -1.58 14.24 10.90
N LYS A 114 -2.63 15.07 10.89
CA LYS A 114 -2.55 16.47 10.48
C LYS A 114 -1.68 17.25 11.47
N SER A 115 -0.84 18.16 10.98
CA SER A 115 0.19 18.83 11.80
C SER A 115 -0.36 19.73 12.92
N SER A 116 -1.68 19.93 13.00
CA SER A 116 -2.34 20.61 14.12
C SER A 116 -2.33 19.81 15.43
N GLN A 117 -2.10 18.49 15.39
CA GLN A 117 -1.97 17.64 16.58
C GLN A 117 -0.52 17.35 17.01
N LEU A 118 0.45 17.62 16.13
CA LEU A 118 1.87 17.42 16.43
C LEU A 118 2.43 18.72 17.03
N SER A 119 2.26 18.89 18.35
CA SER A 119 3.15 19.80 19.09
C SER A 119 4.58 19.30 18.88
N LEU A 120 5.41 20.12 18.26
CA LEU A 120 6.79 19.83 17.85
C LEU A 120 7.76 19.47 19.02
N GLY A 121 7.25 19.37 20.26
CA GLY A 121 8.03 19.09 21.47
C GLY A 121 8.29 17.60 21.77
N ASP A 122 7.42 16.70 21.32
CA ASP A 122 7.43 15.31 21.82
C ASP A 122 8.28 14.33 20.99
N LEU A 123 8.67 14.71 19.77
CA LEU A 123 9.47 13.86 18.87
C LEU A 123 10.99 13.94 19.12
N ALA A 124 11.46 14.85 19.98
CA ALA A 124 12.89 15.13 20.19
C ALA A 124 13.47 14.58 21.51
N ALA A 125 12.65 14.05 22.42
CA ALA A 125 13.10 13.47 23.67
C ALA A 125 12.70 11.99 23.72
N GLY A 126 13.66 11.10 24.01
CA GLY A 126 13.43 9.67 24.17
C GLY A 126 12.59 9.31 25.41
N GLN A 127 11.38 9.85 25.51
CA GLN A 127 10.37 9.51 26.50
C GLN A 127 9.19 8.87 25.77
N ALA A 128 9.25 7.54 25.65
CA ALA A 128 8.27 6.73 24.93
C ALA A 128 6.98 6.44 25.73
N ASP A 129 6.86 6.94 26.97
CA ASP A 129 5.80 6.52 27.90
C ASP A 129 4.60 7.48 28.05
N GLU A 130 4.68 8.74 27.57
CA GLU A 130 3.57 9.72 27.75
C GLU A 130 2.97 10.29 26.45
N ALA A 131 3.61 10.08 25.29
CA ALA A 131 3.12 10.58 24.00
C ALA A 131 2.08 9.66 23.31
N SER A 132 1.85 8.46 23.85
CA SER A 132 0.93 7.47 23.27
C SER A 132 -0.55 7.79 23.53
N ASP A 133 -0.86 8.59 24.55
CA ASP A 133 -2.23 8.76 25.06
C ASP A 133 -3.08 9.78 24.27
N SER A 134 -2.50 10.51 23.29
CA SER A 134 -3.21 11.54 22.50
C SER A 134 -3.15 11.35 20.99
N SER A 135 -2.49 10.29 20.52
CA SER A 135 -2.32 10.00 19.09
C SER A 135 -3.54 9.27 18.53
N THR A 136 -4.37 9.98 17.78
CA THR A 136 -5.58 9.45 17.14
C THR A 136 -5.63 9.82 15.65
N LEU A 137 -6.39 9.07 14.86
CA LEU A 137 -6.69 9.41 13.46
C LEU A 137 -8.19 9.54 13.23
N ASP A 138 -8.60 10.61 12.56
CA ASP A 138 -9.94 10.70 11.95
C ASP A 138 -10.05 9.71 10.76
N PHE A 139 -11.25 9.54 10.21
CA PHE A 139 -11.48 8.59 9.10
C PHE A 139 -10.63 8.90 7.85
N GLU A 140 -10.43 10.18 7.51
CA GLU A 140 -9.66 10.58 6.33
C GLU A 140 -8.17 10.32 6.56
N GLU A 141 -7.67 10.63 7.74
CA GLU A 141 -6.30 10.35 8.17
C GLU A 141 -6.04 8.85 8.25
N TRP A 142 -7.03 8.06 8.66
CA TRP A 142 -6.95 6.61 8.64
C TRP A 142 -6.91 6.05 7.22
N CYS A 143 -7.69 6.60 6.28
CA CYS A 143 -7.60 6.23 4.86
C CYS A 143 -6.19 6.49 4.31
N GLU A 144 -5.58 7.61 4.69
CA GLU A 144 -4.18 7.90 4.33
C GLU A 144 -3.20 6.93 5.02
N CYS A 145 -3.40 6.60 6.29
CA CYS A 145 -2.59 5.63 7.02
C CYS A 145 -2.60 4.26 6.33
N VAL A 146 -3.77 3.81 5.89
CA VAL A 146 -3.93 2.59 5.08
C VAL A 146 -3.15 2.70 3.78
N ALA A 147 -3.26 3.82 3.06
CA ALA A 147 -2.54 4.02 1.80
C ALA A 147 -1.01 3.99 2.00
N ARG A 148 -0.50 4.67 3.04
CA ARG A 148 0.93 4.65 3.39
C ARG A 148 1.41 3.25 3.76
N THR A 149 0.63 2.55 4.58
CA THR A 149 0.96 1.19 5.04
C THR A 149 1.02 0.22 3.86
N ALA A 150 0.06 0.31 2.93
CA ALA A 150 0.04 -0.48 1.71
C ALA A 150 1.27 -0.20 0.82
N CYS A 151 1.57 1.07 0.57
CA CYS A 151 2.73 1.49 -0.20
C CYS A 151 4.06 1.03 0.42
N ALA A 152 4.14 1.02 1.76
CA ALA A 152 5.29 0.51 2.48
C ALA A 152 5.41 -1.02 2.38
N LYS A 153 4.32 -1.76 2.62
CA LYS A 153 4.25 -3.24 2.58
C LYS A 153 4.73 -3.79 1.24
N TYR A 154 4.22 -3.20 0.15
CA TYR A 154 4.49 -3.63 -1.22
C TYR A 154 5.60 -2.82 -1.92
N SER A 155 6.39 -2.06 -1.16
CA SER A 155 7.41 -1.15 -1.71
C SER A 155 8.48 -1.84 -2.57
N SER A 156 8.79 -3.11 -2.27
CA SER A 156 9.74 -3.95 -3.01
C SER A 156 9.21 -4.43 -4.35
N ILE A 157 7.89 -4.42 -4.56
CA ILE A 157 7.25 -4.93 -5.78
C ILE A 157 7.10 -3.78 -6.77
N LYS A 158 7.96 -3.77 -7.79
CA LYS A 158 8.03 -2.70 -8.79
C LYS A 158 6.89 -2.74 -9.80
N GLN A 159 6.28 -3.92 -9.98
CA GLN A 159 5.17 -4.16 -10.89
C GLN A 159 3.84 -3.59 -10.36
N MET A 160 3.77 -3.23 -9.08
CA MET A 160 2.60 -2.62 -8.47
C MET A 160 2.76 -1.11 -8.37
N ASP A 161 1.86 -0.36 -9.03
CA ASP A 161 1.67 1.06 -8.78
C ASP A 161 1.00 1.29 -7.41
N ALA A 162 0.97 2.54 -6.94
CA ALA A 162 0.44 2.85 -5.61
C ALA A 162 -1.03 2.40 -5.46
N ALA A 163 -1.85 2.61 -6.49
CA ALA A 163 -3.24 2.17 -6.49
C ALA A 163 -3.38 0.64 -6.35
N GLN A 164 -2.57 -0.14 -7.07
CA GLN A 164 -2.54 -1.60 -6.96
C GLN A 164 -2.10 -2.05 -5.56
N ARG A 165 -1.13 -1.35 -4.94
CA ARG A 165 -0.68 -1.64 -3.57
C ARG A 165 -1.80 -1.41 -2.56
N VAL A 166 -2.49 -0.28 -2.65
CA VAL A 166 -3.64 0.03 -1.77
C VAL A 166 -4.75 -0.99 -1.95
N LYS A 167 -5.07 -1.34 -3.20
CA LYS A 167 -6.08 -2.36 -3.49
C LYS A 167 -5.72 -3.71 -2.88
N ALA A 168 -4.49 -4.20 -3.12
CA ALA A 168 -4.02 -5.45 -2.56
C ALA A 168 -4.07 -5.45 -1.03
N PHE A 169 -3.62 -4.36 -0.40
CA PHE A 169 -3.67 -4.24 1.05
C PHE A 169 -5.11 -4.30 1.59
N LEU A 170 -6.06 -3.61 0.96
CA LEU A 170 -7.47 -3.66 1.35
C LEU A 170 -8.09 -5.04 1.14
N GLN A 171 -7.70 -5.74 0.07
CA GLN A 171 -8.11 -7.14 -0.14
C GLN A 171 -7.58 -8.05 0.98
N ASN A 172 -6.34 -7.87 1.43
CA ASN A 172 -5.82 -8.63 2.57
C ASN A 172 -6.53 -8.26 3.87
N PHE A 173 -6.69 -6.96 4.13
CA PHE A 173 -7.31 -6.42 5.33
C PHE A 173 -8.75 -6.92 5.54
N PHE A 174 -9.50 -7.06 4.45
CA PHE A 174 -10.86 -7.58 4.48
C PHE A 174 -10.98 -9.09 4.22
N GLY A 175 -9.86 -9.81 4.08
CA GLY A 175 -9.83 -11.26 3.87
C GLY A 175 -10.35 -11.71 2.49
N GLU A 176 -10.28 -10.86 1.48
CA GLU A 176 -10.71 -11.16 0.09
C GLU A 176 -9.64 -11.91 -0.71
N ALA A 177 -8.37 -11.66 -0.39
CA ALA A 177 -7.22 -12.32 -1.02
C ALA A 177 -6.05 -12.37 -0.03
N THR A 178 -5.18 -13.36 -0.18
CA THR A 178 -3.93 -13.43 0.60
C THR A 178 -2.87 -12.52 0.00
N GLU A 179 -1.83 -12.18 0.78
CA GLU A 179 -0.68 -11.44 0.28
C GLU A 179 -0.04 -12.15 -0.90
N GLU A 180 0.10 -13.48 -0.81
CA GLU A 180 0.68 -14.27 -1.89
C GLU A 180 -0.14 -14.19 -3.18
N ASP A 181 -1.48 -14.20 -3.08
CA ASP A 181 -2.36 -14.07 -4.25
C ASP A 181 -2.20 -12.69 -4.90
N CYS A 182 -2.18 -11.63 -4.09
CA CYS A 182 -1.94 -10.28 -4.55
C CYS A 182 -0.57 -10.13 -5.22
N MET A 183 0.47 -10.71 -4.62
CA MET A 183 1.83 -10.73 -5.18
C MET A 183 1.87 -11.47 -6.51
N ARG A 184 1.35 -12.70 -6.55
CA ARG A 184 1.29 -13.51 -7.78
C ARG A 184 0.56 -12.77 -8.88
N GLN A 185 -0.63 -12.23 -8.61
CA GLN A 185 -1.41 -11.51 -9.61
C GLN A 185 -0.64 -10.32 -10.20
N ALA A 186 0.10 -9.58 -9.37
CA ALA A 186 0.86 -8.42 -9.81
C ALA A 186 2.14 -8.77 -10.57
N THR A 187 2.77 -9.90 -10.26
CA THR A 187 4.11 -10.24 -10.77
C THR A 187 4.12 -11.35 -11.81
N TYR A 188 2.97 -11.96 -12.08
CA TYR A 188 2.84 -13.03 -13.05
C TYR A 188 3.17 -12.53 -14.46
N ILE A 189 4.17 -13.16 -15.08
CA ILE A 189 4.58 -12.82 -16.44
C ILE A 189 3.64 -13.53 -17.42
N ARG A 190 2.90 -12.73 -18.17
CA ARG A 190 1.98 -13.24 -19.20
C ARG A 190 2.61 -13.20 -20.58
N ALA A 191 2.29 -14.19 -21.40
CA ALA A 191 2.67 -14.21 -22.80
C ALA A 191 1.75 -13.27 -23.58
N VAL A 192 2.18 -12.02 -23.78
CA VAL A 192 1.45 -11.10 -24.66
C VAL A 192 1.58 -11.61 -26.09
N ARG A 193 0.45 -11.99 -26.69
CA ARG A 193 0.43 -12.34 -28.11
C ARG A 193 0.65 -11.06 -28.92
N TYR A 194 1.48 -11.17 -29.95
CA TYR A 194 1.70 -10.07 -30.86
C TYR A 194 0.39 -9.63 -31.50
N ASP A 195 0.09 -8.33 -31.43
CA ASP A 195 -1.01 -7.75 -32.21
C ASP A 195 -0.47 -7.32 -33.57
N HIS A 196 -0.92 -7.99 -34.62
CA HIS A 196 -0.63 -7.66 -36.01
C HIS A 196 -0.95 -6.20 -36.38
N SER A 197 -1.86 -5.52 -35.66
CA SER A 197 -2.16 -4.10 -35.88
C SER A 197 -0.97 -3.17 -35.54
N GLU A 198 -0.04 -3.63 -34.70
CA GLU A 198 1.18 -2.92 -34.33
C GLU A 198 2.34 -3.18 -35.31
N SER A 199 2.09 -3.93 -36.39
CA SER A 199 3.12 -4.28 -37.36
C SER A 199 3.54 -3.09 -38.20
N GLN A 200 4.85 -2.84 -38.22
CA GLN A 200 5.48 -1.81 -39.04
C GLN A 200 6.13 -2.44 -40.27
N PRO A 201 6.14 -1.74 -41.42
CA PRO A 201 6.84 -2.21 -42.62
C PRO A 201 8.32 -2.42 -42.35
N LEU A 202 8.91 -3.43 -43.00
CA LEU A 202 10.36 -3.58 -43.03
C LEU A 202 11.02 -2.39 -43.75
N LYS A 203 12.32 -2.18 -43.49
CA LYS A 203 13.07 -1.03 -44.03
C LYS A 203 13.02 -0.91 -45.57
N ASP A 204 12.92 -2.05 -46.26
CA ASP A 204 12.91 -2.14 -47.72
C ASP A 204 11.55 -2.60 -48.28
N GLU A 205 10.51 -2.64 -47.45
CA GLU A 205 9.15 -3.04 -47.81
C GLU A 205 8.26 -1.80 -48.00
N SER A 206 7.50 -1.76 -49.08
CA SER A 206 6.58 -0.66 -49.32
C SER A 206 5.35 -0.75 -48.38
N PRO A 207 4.71 0.38 -48.03
CA PRO A 207 3.49 0.36 -47.22
C PRO A 207 2.35 -0.47 -47.83
N GLU A 208 2.30 -0.60 -49.16
CA GLU A 208 1.29 -1.39 -49.87
C GLU A 208 1.56 -2.90 -49.78
N GLU A 209 2.83 -3.32 -49.88
CA GLU A 209 3.24 -4.73 -49.68
C GLU A 209 2.98 -5.17 -48.24
N HIS A 210 3.30 -4.32 -47.26
CA HIS A 210 3.04 -4.57 -45.85
C HIS A 210 1.54 -4.70 -45.55
N ALA A 211 0.72 -3.82 -46.15
CA ALA A 211 -0.74 -3.89 -46.00
C ALA A 211 -1.33 -5.15 -46.65
N ALA A 212 -0.77 -5.60 -47.78
CA ALA A 212 -1.18 -6.84 -48.42
C ALA A 212 -0.81 -8.06 -47.55
N PHE A 213 0.38 -8.07 -46.95
CA PHE A 213 0.81 -9.11 -46.02
C PHE A 213 -0.07 -9.20 -44.76
N LEU A 214 -0.51 -8.06 -44.21
CA LEU A 214 -1.42 -8.04 -43.06
C LEU A 214 -2.87 -8.41 -43.40
N ALA A 215 -3.25 -8.36 -44.68
CA ALA A 215 -4.61 -8.66 -45.15
C ALA A 215 -4.81 -10.12 -45.57
N GLU A 216 -3.72 -10.91 -45.62
CA GLU A 216 -3.71 -12.35 -45.95
C GLU A 216 -3.87 -13.22 -44.70
#